data_AF-A0A2N3AVV9-F1
#
_entry.id   AF-A0A2N3AVV9-F1
#
_cell.length_a   1.000
_cell.length_b   1.000
_cell.length_c   1.000
_cell.angle_alpha   90.00
_cell.angle_beta   90.00
_cell.angle_gamma   90.00
#
_symmetry.space_group_name_H-M   'P 1'
#
loop_
_entity.id
_entity.type
_entity.pdbx_description
1 polymer ?
#
loop_
_entity_poly.entity_id
_entity_poly.type
_entity_poly.pdbx_seq_one_letter_code
_entity_poly.pdbx_strand_id
1 'polypeptide(L)'
;MVQGYKAAGAAPVDLWFPPAWTVHLNNLLMLLAFLVFGAGHAKGSLRRMIRHPQLAGVKIWALAHLLVNGDLASVVLFGGLLAWAVVSMILINKRDGAWMRPPASPLSRDLIHIGVSVALFGGVAMVHNWLGVWPFPG
;
A
#
# COMPACT_ATOMS: atom_id res chain seq x y z
N MET A 1 -0.40 11.20 10.08
CA MET A 1 -1.44 10.59 10.93
C MET A 1 -2.59 11.55 11.09
N VAL A 2 -3.84 11.10 10.93
CA VAL A 2 -5.04 11.93 11.12
C VAL A 2 -5.20 12.23 12.61
N GLN A 3 -5.40 13.50 12.96
CA GLN A 3 -5.47 13.96 14.35
C GLN A 3 -6.57 13.27 15.19
N GLY A 4 -7.65 12.81 14.55
CA GLY A 4 -8.71 12.01 15.18
C GLY A 4 -8.25 10.66 15.74
N TYR A 5 -7.19 10.06 15.21
CA TYR A 5 -6.64 8.77 15.68
C TYR A 5 -6.03 8.89 17.10
N LYS A 6 -5.40 10.02 17.43
CA LYS A 6 -4.87 10.29 18.78
C LYS A 6 -5.93 10.87 19.72
N ALA A 7 -6.97 11.52 19.19
CA ALA A 7 -7.96 12.25 19.97
C ALA A 7 -9.11 11.38 20.51
N ALA A 8 -9.26 10.15 20.00
CA ALA A 8 -10.12 9.14 20.63
C ALA A 8 -9.44 8.68 21.92
N GLY A 9 -9.69 9.38 23.04
CA GLY A 9 -9.10 9.12 24.36
C GLY A 9 -9.49 7.80 25.02
N ALA A 10 -9.82 6.76 24.24
CA ALA A 10 -9.93 5.39 24.69
C ALA A 10 -8.54 4.75 24.60
N ALA A 11 -8.17 3.96 25.62
CA ALA A 11 -6.98 3.12 25.54
C ALA A 11 -7.03 2.27 24.25
N PRO A 12 -5.90 2.08 23.54
CA PRO A 12 -5.86 1.20 22.38
C PRO A 12 -6.48 -0.16 22.73
N VAL A 13 -7.44 -0.61 21.94
CA VAL A 13 -8.02 -1.94 22.08
C VAL A 13 -7.15 -2.89 21.28
N ASP A 14 -6.19 -3.52 21.95
CA ASP A 14 -5.32 -4.52 21.36
C ASP A 14 -6.11 -5.80 21.06
N LEU A 15 -5.98 -6.30 19.84
CA LEU A 15 -6.60 -7.54 19.36
C LEU A 15 -5.56 -8.66 19.25
N TRP A 16 -4.34 -8.35 18.83
CA TRP A 16 -3.19 -9.26 18.85
C TRP A 16 -1.86 -8.49 18.93
N PHE A 17 -0.79 -9.22 19.21
CA PHE A 17 0.57 -8.69 19.23
C PHE A 17 1.36 -9.25 18.04
N PRO A 18 1.65 -8.43 17.01
CA PRO A 18 2.43 -8.87 15.86
C PRO A 18 3.83 -9.33 16.29
N PRO A 19 4.30 -10.52 15.82
CA PRO A 19 5.68 -10.93 16.03
C PRO A 19 6.66 -9.92 15.44
N ALA A 20 7.79 -9.65 16.12
CA ALA A 20 8.74 -8.61 15.70
C ALA A 20 9.26 -8.78 14.25
N TRP A 21 9.40 -10.02 13.78
CA TRP A 21 9.89 -10.30 12.42
C TRP A 21 8.95 -9.81 11.31
N THR A 22 7.66 -9.59 11.62
CA THR A 22 6.66 -9.14 10.64
C THR A 22 6.98 -7.77 10.05
N VAL A 23 7.79 -6.94 10.73
CA VAL A 23 8.29 -5.66 10.22
C VAL A 23 9.10 -5.84 8.94
N HIS A 24 9.91 -6.89 8.82
CA HIS A 24 10.67 -7.17 7.60
C HIS A 24 9.75 -7.50 6.43
N LEU A 25 8.75 -8.35 6.67
CA LEU A 25 7.75 -8.72 5.67
C LEU A 25 6.91 -7.50 5.27
N ASN A 26 6.49 -6.68 6.23
CA ASN A 26 5.79 -5.42 5.97
C ASN A 26 6.61 -4.50 5.08
N ASN A 27 7.90 -4.30 5.36
CA ASN A 27 8.73 -3.40 4.56
C ASN A 27 8.90 -3.87 3.12
N LEU A 28 9.01 -5.19 2.91
CA LEU A 28 8.98 -5.77 1.57
C LEU A 28 7.63 -5.52 0.87
N LEU A 29 6.51 -5.78 1.55
CA LEU A 29 5.17 -5.54 1.01
C LEU A 29 4.93 -4.06 0.72
N MET A 30 5.47 -3.16 1.54
CA MET A 30 5.37 -1.72 1.34
C MET A 30 6.13 -1.27 0.10
N LEU A 31 7.35 -1.75 -0.11
CA LEU A 31 8.08 -1.48 -1.36
C LEU A 31 7.30 -1.98 -2.59
N LEU A 32 6.72 -3.19 -2.51
CA LEU A 32 5.85 -3.72 -3.56
C LEU A 32 4.58 -2.86 -3.75
N ALA A 33 4.00 -2.34 -2.66
CA ALA A 33 2.84 -1.46 -2.74
C ALA A 33 3.15 -0.16 -3.49
N PHE A 34 4.30 0.48 -3.24
CA PHE A 34 4.73 1.67 -4.00
C PHE A 34 4.96 1.36 -5.48
N LEU A 35 5.65 0.26 -5.79
CA LEU A 35 5.87 -0.19 -7.17
C LEU A 35 4.55 -0.44 -7.91
N VAL A 36 3.62 -1.16 -7.29
CA VAL A 36 2.34 -1.49 -7.91
C VAL A 36 1.44 -0.26 -8.01
N PHE A 37 1.36 0.57 -6.97
CA PHE A 37 0.54 1.79 -6.98
C PHE A 37 1.01 2.79 -8.04
N GLY A 38 2.32 3.06 -8.09
CA GLY A 38 2.91 3.99 -9.05
C GLY A 38 2.72 3.54 -10.51
N ALA A 39 2.55 2.24 -10.76
CA ALA A 39 2.27 1.70 -12.10
C ALA A 39 0.96 2.22 -12.71
N GLY A 40 0.05 2.80 -11.92
CA GLY A 40 -1.14 3.48 -12.44
C GLY A 40 -0.84 4.76 -13.20
N HIS A 41 0.22 5.47 -12.82
CA HIS A 41 0.68 6.68 -13.50
C HIS A 41 1.85 6.42 -14.43
N ALA A 42 2.65 5.38 -14.15
CA ALA A 42 3.79 5.03 -14.97
C ALA A 42 3.34 4.49 -16.34
N LYS A 43 4.11 4.82 -17.38
CA LYS A 43 3.92 4.26 -18.73
C LYS A 43 4.65 2.94 -18.93
N GLY A 44 5.15 2.31 -17.87
CA GLY A 44 5.96 1.09 -17.89
C GLY A 44 5.17 -0.22 -18.12
N SER A 45 5.91 -1.31 -18.27
CA SER A 45 5.44 -2.68 -18.50
C SER A 45 4.54 -3.20 -17.37
N LEU A 46 4.76 -2.80 -16.12
CA LEU A 46 3.97 -3.26 -14.97
C LEU A 46 2.48 -2.89 -15.09
N ARG A 47 2.18 -1.73 -15.71
CA ARG A 47 0.81 -1.29 -16.02
C ARG A 47 0.07 -2.24 -16.97
N ARG A 48 0.81 -3.06 -17.73
CA ARG A 48 0.24 -4.06 -18.66
C ARG A 48 -0.08 -5.39 -18.00
N MET A 49 0.41 -5.61 -16.78
CA MET A 49 0.19 -6.85 -16.03
C MET A 49 -0.97 -6.71 -15.05
N ILE A 50 -1.21 -5.49 -14.55
CA ILE A 50 -2.19 -5.22 -13.50
C ILE A 50 -3.24 -4.25 -14.05
N ARG A 51 -4.50 -4.69 -14.09
CA ARG A 51 -5.62 -3.87 -14.58
C ARG A 51 -5.86 -2.64 -13.70
N HIS A 52 -5.79 -2.81 -12.38
CA HIS A 52 -6.08 -1.78 -11.38
C HIS A 52 -4.86 -1.53 -10.47
N PRO A 53 -3.75 -1.00 -11.00
CA PRO A 53 -2.48 -0.89 -10.27
C PRO A 53 -2.63 -0.09 -8.97
N GLN A 54 -3.36 1.02 -8.96
CA GLN A 54 -3.57 1.81 -7.74
C GLN A 54 -4.37 1.06 -6.68
N LEU A 55 -5.51 0.47 -7.04
CA LEU A 55 -6.30 -0.32 -6.10
C LEU A 55 -5.53 -1.57 -5.62
N ALA A 56 -4.71 -2.19 -6.47
CA ALA A 56 -3.88 -3.32 -6.09
C ALA A 56 -2.78 -2.90 -5.11
N GLY A 57 -2.16 -1.73 -5.34
CA GLY A 57 -1.22 -1.13 -4.40
C GLY A 57 -1.85 -0.85 -3.03
N VAL A 58 -3.07 -0.29 -3.02
CA VAL A 58 -3.84 -0.06 -1.77
C VAL A 58 -4.12 -1.38 -1.04
N LYS A 59 -4.46 -2.47 -1.75
CA LYS A 59 -4.66 -3.78 -1.12
C LYS A 59 -3.39 -4.30 -0.44
N ILE A 60 -2.25 -4.24 -1.14
CA ILE A 60 -0.95 -4.68 -0.60
C ILE A 60 -0.59 -3.81 0.62
N TRP A 61 -0.75 -2.49 0.49
CA TRP A 61 -0.50 -1.53 1.56
C TRP A 61 -1.37 -1.81 2.79
N ALA A 62 -2.67 -1.98 2.61
CA ALA A 62 -3.60 -2.25 3.72
C ALA A 62 -3.30 -3.59 4.40
N LEU A 63 -2.98 -4.63 3.62
CA LEU A 63 -2.58 -5.93 4.16
C LEU A 63 -1.28 -5.84 4.96
N ALA A 64 -0.28 -5.10 4.44
CA ALA A 64 0.99 -4.89 5.14
C ALA A 64 0.77 -4.21 6.48
N HIS A 65 -0.07 -3.17 6.54
CA HIS A 65 -0.38 -2.49 7.78
C HIS A 65 -1.18 -3.35 8.75
N LEU A 66 -2.13 -4.14 8.28
CA LEU A 66 -2.80 -5.13 9.13
C LEU A 66 -1.79 -6.14 9.70
N LEU A 67 -0.75 -6.53 8.96
CA LEU A 67 0.23 -7.50 9.47
C LEU A 67 0.96 -7.00 10.73
N VAL A 68 1.28 -5.71 10.79
CA VAL A 68 2.13 -5.11 11.85
C VAL A 68 1.40 -4.22 12.85
N ASN A 69 0.09 -4.00 12.70
CA ASN A 69 -0.72 -3.23 13.64
C ASN A 69 -1.89 -4.08 14.14
N GLY A 70 -1.82 -4.49 15.41
CA GLY A 70 -2.75 -5.43 16.03
C GLY A 70 -3.87 -4.80 16.86
N ASP A 71 -4.15 -3.52 16.69
CA ASP A 71 -5.20 -2.80 17.40
C ASP A 71 -6.50 -2.64 16.58
N LEU A 72 -7.62 -2.43 17.27
CA LEU A 72 -8.94 -2.29 16.65
C LEU A 72 -9.04 -1.12 15.67
N ALA A 73 -8.39 0.01 15.96
CA ALA A 73 -8.46 1.19 15.09
C ALA A 73 -7.76 0.91 13.75
N SER A 74 -6.61 0.24 13.78
CA SER A 74 -5.92 -0.26 12.60
C SER A 74 -6.77 -1.26 11.81
N VAL A 75 -7.43 -2.20 12.47
CA VAL A 75 -8.34 -3.14 11.78
C VAL A 75 -9.46 -2.43 11.06
N VAL A 76 -10.13 -1.47 11.71
CA VAL A 76 -11.22 -0.71 11.09
C VAL A 76 -10.72 0.09 9.90
N LEU A 77 -9.59 0.79 10.04
CA LEU A 77 -9.04 1.64 8.98
C LEU A 77 -8.55 0.81 7.79
N PHE A 78 -7.57 -0.06 8.01
CA PHE A 78 -6.93 -0.82 6.95
C PHE A 78 -7.85 -1.92 6.41
N GLY A 79 -8.62 -2.58 7.28
CA GLY A 79 -9.63 -3.55 6.86
C GLY A 79 -10.75 -2.91 6.04
N GLY A 80 -11.22 -1.73 6.44
CA GLY A 80 -12.20 -0.95 5.68
C GLY A 80 -11.69 -0.56 4.30
N LEU A 81 -10.46 -0.03 4.21
CA LEU A 81 -9.83 0.32 2.93
C LEU A 81 -9.56 -0.90 2.05
N LEU A 82 -9.17 -2.04 2.64
CA LEU A 82 -8.97 -3.30 1.93
C LEU A 82 -10.29 -3.80 1.33
N ALA A 83 -11.36 -3.82 2.12
CA ALA A 83 -12.70 -4.19 1.65
C ALA A 83 -13.19 -3.26 0.54
N TRP A 84 -13.05 -1.95 0.74
CA TRP A 84 -13.38 -0.94 -0.26
C TRP A 84 -12.62 -1.14 -1.58
N ALA A 85 -11.31 -1.40 -1.51
CA ALA A 85 -10.50 -1.61 -2.72
C ALA A 85 -10.94 -2.86 -3.50
N VAL A 86 -11.27 -3.96 -2.80
CA VAL A 86 -11.79 -5.19 -3.41
C VAL A 86 -13.14 -4.95 -4.07
N VAL A 87 -14.09 -4.34 -3.34
CA VAL A 87 -15.43 -4.04 -3.87
C VAL A 87 -15.32 -3.12 -5.08
N SER A 88 -14.50 -2.08 -5.02
CA SER A 88 -14.27 -1.16 -6.13
C SER A 88 -13.75 -1.86 -7.38
N MET A 89 -12.75 -2.75 -7.25
CA MET A 89 -12.27 -3.54 -8.40
C MET A 89 -13.37 -4.39 -9.03
N ILE A 90 -14.21 -5.04 -8.21
CA ILE A 90 -15.31 -5.88 -8.69
C ILE A 90 -16.34 -5.04 -9.46
N LEU A 91 -16.75 -3.91 -8.89
CA LEU A 91 -17.74 -3.00 -9.50
C LEU A 91 -17.20 -2.40 -10.81
N ILE A 92 -15.94 -1.97 -10.84
CA ILE A 92 -15.29 -1.45 -12.04
C ILE A 92 -15.19 -2.53 -13.12
N ASN A 93 -14.82 -3.76 -12.75
CA ASN A 93 -14.76 -4.87 -13.71
C ASN A 93 -16.13 -5.20 -14.31
N LYS A 94 -17.19 -5.18 -13.50
CA LYS A 94 -18.56 -5.39 -13.97
C LYS A 94 -19.02 -4.26 -14.91
N ARG A 95 -18.66 -3.02 -14.61
CA ARG A 95 -19.00 -1.84 -15.41
C ARG A 95 -18.25 -1.78 -16.74
N ASP A 96 -16.93 -1.98 -16.70
CA ASP A 96 -16.04 -1.73 -17.84
C ASP A 96 -15.80 -2.96 -18.72
N GLY A 97 -16.24 -4.15 -18.29
CA GLY A 97 -16.15 -5.38 -19.07
C GLY A 97 -14.71 -5.84 -19.32
N ALA A 98 -14.41 -6.29 -20.54
CA ALA A 98 -13.10 -6.84 -20.90
C ALA A 98 -11.98 -5.78 -20.83
N TRP A 99 -10.83 -6.17 -20.26
CA TRP A 99 -9.70 -5.27 -20.15
C TRP A 99 -8.85 -5.26 -21.41
N MET A 100 -8.69 -4.08 -22.02
CA MET A 100 -7.73 -3.87 -23.10
C MET A 100 -6.34 -3.58 -22.51
N ARG A 101 -5.40 -4.50 -22.77
CA ARG A 101 -4.02 -4.37 -22.29
C ARG A 101 -3.33 -3.19 -22.97
N PRO A 102 -2.68 -2.27 -22.21
CA PRO A 102 -1.90 -1.18 -22.79
C PRO A 102 -0.75 -1.67 -23.69
N PRO A 103 -0.30 -0.85 -24.67
CA PRO A 103 0.81 -1.19 -25.56
C PRO A 103 2.10 -1.42 -24.78
N ALA A 104 3.06 -2.11 -25.40
CA ALA A 104 4.37 -2.35 -24.81
C ALA A 104 5.10 -1.02 -24.51
N SER A 105 5.91 -1.03 -23.46
CA SER A 105 6.72 0.11 -23.05
C SER A 105 8.20 -0.22 -23.20
N PRO A 106 9.05 0.75 -23.56
CA PRO A 106 10.50 0.57 -23.48
C PRO A 106 10.96 0.40 -22.03
N LEU A 107 12.05 -0.35 -21.86
CA LEU A 107 12.66 -0.67 -20.56
C LEU A 107 13.03 0.59 -19.75
N SER A 108 13.38 1.69 -20.41
CA SER A 108 13.71 2.95 -19.75
C SER A 108 12.58 3.48 -18.85
N ARG A 109 11.31 3.28 -19.24
CA ARG A 109 10.16 3.67 -18.42
C ARG A 109 10.02 2.80 -17.17
N ASP A 110 10.41 1.53 -17.26
CA ASP A 110 10.40 0.62 -16.12
C ASP A 110 11.48 1.01 -15.10
N LEU A 111 12.69 1.32 -15.59
CA LEU A 111 13.79 1.78 -14.72
C LEU A 111 13.45 3.10 -14.02
N ILE A 112 12.87 4.07 -14.73
CA ILE A 112 12.41 5.33 -14.13
C ILE A 112 11.34 5.06 -13.07
N HIS A 113 10.36 4.19 -13.37
CA HIS A 113 9.30 3.84 -12.44
C HIS A 113 9.84 3.19 -11.16
N ILE A 114 10.78 2.26 -11.29
CA ILE A 114 11.46 1.63 -10.16
C ILE A 114 12.19 2.68 -9.32
N GLY A 115 13.00 3.54 -9.96
CA GLY A 115 13.75 4.59 -9.26
C GLY A 115 12.84 5.56 -8.50
N VAL A 116 11.75 6.02 -9.12
CA VAL A 116 10.75 6.89 -8.47
C VAL A 116 10.06 6.18 -7.32
N SER A 117 9.69 4.91 -7.48
CA SER A 117 9.03 4.13 -6.43
C SER A 117 9.92 3.95 -5.19
N VAL A 118 11.20 3.64 -5.40
CA VAL A 118 12.19 3.54 -4.32
C VAL A 118 12.40 4.89 -3.63
N ALA A 119 12.51 5.97 -4.39
CA ALA A 119 12.66 7.31 -3.83
C ALA A 119 11.44 7.72 -2.98
N LEU A 120 10.22 7.45 -3.46
CA LEU A 120 8.99 7.71 -2.71
C LEU A 120 8.90 6.86 -1.44
N PHE A 121 9.26 5.57 -1.52
CA PHE A 121 9.32 4.70 -0.35
C PHE A 121 10.28 5.26 0.71
N GLY A 122 11.50 5.65 0.31
CA GLY A 122 12.46 6.29 1.20
C GLY A 122 11.95 7.59 1.81
N GLY A 123 11.36 8.47 1.00
CA GLY A 123 10.78 9.73 1.47
C GLY A 123 9.66 9.53 2.49
N VAL A 124 8.77 8.56 2.24
CA VAL A 124 7.71 8.21 3.20
C VAL A 124 8.29 7.62 4.48
N ALA A 125 9.33 6.79 4.40
CA ALA A 125 10.00 6.27 5.59
C ALA A 125 10.64 7.39 6.43
N MET A 126 11.21 8.42 5.79
CA MET A 126 11.72 9.61 6.48
C MET A 126 10.60 10.40 7.17
N VAL A 127 9.43 10.52 6.55
CA VAL A 127 8.25 11.16 7.17
C VAL A 127 7.79 10.38 8.39
N HIS A 128 7.80 9.05 8.36
CA HIS A 128 7.47 8.22 9.52
C HIS A 128 8.44 8.49 10.68
N ASN A 129 9.75 8.53 10.39
CA ASN A 129 10.77 8.89 11.37
C ASN A 129 10.52 10.28 11.96
N TRP A 130 10.21 11.28 11.13
CA TRP A 130 9.91 12.65 11.58
C TRP A 130 8.65 12.72 12.47
N LEU A 131 7.66 11.86 12.22
CA LEU A 131 6.47 11.73 13.06
C LEU A 131 6.70 10.89 14.33
N GLY A 132 7.94 10.46 14.59
CA GLY A 132 8.34 9.71 15.78
C GLY A 132 8.07 8.21 15.70
N VAL A 133 7.81 7.67 14.50
CA VAL A 133 7.54 6.24 14.28
C VAL A 133 8.60 5.69 13.34
N TRP A 134 9.59 4.97 13.84
CA TRP A 134 10.60 4.36 12.97
C TRP A 134 10.03 3.10 12.30
N PRO A 135 9.97 3.03 10.95
CA PRO A 135 9.28 1.93 10.25
C PRO A 135 10.20 0.72 9.96
N PHE A 136 11.50 0.83 10.23
CA PHE A 136 12.46 -0.24 10.00
C PHE A 136 12.78 -0.98 11.31
N PRO A 137 13.31 -2.22 11.23
CA PRO A 137 13.81 -2.93 12.40
C PRO A 137 14.82 -2.10 13.19
N GLY A 138 14.85 -2.27 14.50
CA GLY A 138 15.81 -1.70 15.43
C GLY A 138 16.40 -2.77 16.33
#